data_AF-K0P9F4-F1
#
_entry.id   AF-K0P9F4-F1
#
_cell.length_a   1.000
_cell.length_b   1.000
_cell.length_c   1.000
_cell.angle_alpha   90.00
_cell.angle_beta   90.00
_cell.angle_gamma   90.00
#
_symmetry.space_group_name_H-M   'P 1'
#
loop_
_entity.id
_entity.type
_entity.pdbx_description
1 polymer ?
#
loop_
_entity_poly.entity_id
_entity_poly.type
_entity_poly.pdbx_seq_one_letter_code
_entity_poly.pdbx_strand_id
1 'polypeptide(L)'
;MIFLNMPIVIVGAFLLLTLVVGICFSRKKTTFREYAVGNKKFSTATLIATVLATSYGAGGLIRNVECDYEFGLYWMIILIFNCFCSWTISRLVLRMGPFMSHLSSLSI
;
A
#
# COMPACT_ATOMS: atom_id res chain seq x y z
N MET A 1 36.81 -0.22 -8.69
CA MET A 1 36.21 0.12 -10.00
C MET A 1 34.70 -0.11 -9.92
N ILE A 2 33.97 0.87 -9.35
CA ILE A 2 32.49 0.88 -9.26
C ILE A 2 31.98 1.61 -10.51
N PHE A 3 32.46 1.19 -11.69
CA PHE A 3 32.03 1.79 -12.94
C PHE A 3 30.55 1.46 -13.10
N LEU A 4 29.69 2.47 -12.91
CA LEU A 4 28.24 2.47 -12.99
C LEU A 4 27.66 1.21 -13.62
N ASN A 5 27.45 0.16 -12.80
CA ASN A 5 26.64 -0.95 -13.27
C ASN A 5 25.22 -0.35 -13.35
N MET A 6 24.72 -0.08 -14.55
CA MET A 6 23.47 0.64 -14.78
C MET A 6 22.34 0.27 -13.78
N PRO A 7 22.14 -1.00 -13.39
CA PRO A 7 21.15 -1.38 -12.39
C PRO A 7 21.35 -0.74 -11.00
N ILE A 8 22.58 -0.67 -10.48
CA ILE A 8 22.85 -0.14 -9.13
C ILE A 8 22.56 1.36 -9.07
N VAL A 9 22.82 2.06 -10.18
CA VAL A 9 22.59 3.50 -10.31
C VAL A 9 21.10 3.78 -10.37
N ILE A 10 20.34 2.98 -11.12
CA ILE A 10 18.88 3.11 -11.21
C ILE A 10 18.23 2.89 -9.85
N VAL A 11 18.60 1.80 -9.15
CA VAL A 11 18.06 1.51 -7.81
C VAL A 11 18.46 2.58 -6.80
N GLY A 12 19.72 3.01 -6.82
CA GLY A 12 20.22 4.08 -5.95
C GLY A 12 19.49 5.40 -6.16
N ALA A 13 19.28 5.80 -7.42
CA ALA A 13 18.53 7.00 -7.76
C ALA A 13 17.06 6.93 -7.31
N PHE A 14 16.40 5.78 -7.49
CA PHE A 14 15.03 5.56 -7.04
C PHE A 14 14.88 5.67 -5.52
N LEU A 15 15.82 5.06 -4.77
CA LEU A 15 15.84 5.14 -3.31
C LEU A 15 16.04 6.57 -2.83
N LEU A 16 17.01 7.29 -3.41
CA LEU A 16 17.31 8.67 -3.04
C LEU A 16 16.11 9.58 -3.33
N LEU A 17 15.46 9.43 -4.50
CA LEU A 17 14.29 10.21 -4.84
C LEU A 17 13.14 9.95 -3.85
N THR A 18 12.87 8.69 -3.53
CA THR A 18 11.84 8.29 -2.56
C THR A 18 12.14 8.87 -1.17
N LEU A 19 13.40 8.84 -0.74
CA LEU A 19 13.84 9.41 0.53
C LEU A 19 13.66 10.93 0.57
N VAL A 20 14.08 11.63 -0.49
CA VAL A 20 13.94 13.09 -0.61
C VAL A 20 12.47 13.51 -0.57
N VAL A 21 11.60 12.78 -1.28
CA VAL A 21 10.14 13.00 -1.23
C VAL A 21 9.64 12.79 0.21
N GLY A 22 10.01 11.69 0.87
CA GLY A 22 9.62 11.41 2.25
C GLY A 22 9.99 12.54 3.23
N ILE A 23 11.23 13.04 3.16
CA ILE A 23 11.72 14.12 4.02
C ILE A 23 11.00 15.45 3.71
N CYS A 24 10.82 15.79 2.42
CA CYS A 24 10.15 17.02 2.00
C CYS A 24 8.70 17.08 2.49
N PHE A 25 7.97 15.95 2.46
CA PHE A 25 6.59 15.89 2.92
C PHE A 25 6.46 15.72 4.44
N SER A 26 7.45 15.14 5.12
CA SER A 26 7.49 15.01 6.58
C SER A 26 7.52 16.39 7.29
N ARG A 27 8.28 17.35 6.74
CA ARG A 27 8.42 18.71 7.30
C ARG A 27 7.12 19.53 7.39
N LYS A 28 6.03 19.11 6.74
CA LYS A 28 4.76 19.87 6.67
C LYS A 28 3.70 19.45 7.70
N LYS A 29 3.96 18.46 8.57
CA LYS A 29 2.95 17.92 9.49
C LYS A 29 3.30 18.28 10.93
N THR A 30 2.48 19.13 11.56
CA THR A 30 2.73 19.63 12.93
C THR A 30 2.00 18.83 13.99
N THR A 31 0.99 18.03 13.63
CA THR A 31 0.22 17.20 14.58
C THR A 31 0.08 15.75 14.14
N PHE A 32 -0.01 14.84 15.11
CA PHE A 32 -0.18 13.39 14.87
C PHE A 32 -1.41 13.06 14.04
N ARG A 33 -2.52 13.77 14.26
CA ARG A 33 -3.76 13.60 13.48
C ARG A 33 -3.56 13.98 12.01
N GLU A 34 -2.84 15.07 11.73
CA GLU A 34 -2.54 15.46 10.36
C GLU A 34 -1.58 14.49 9.65
N TYR A 35 -0.73 13.81 10.41
CA TYR A 35 0.14 12.75 9.90
C TYR A 35 -0.65 11.47 9.58
N ALA A 36 -1.46 10.98 10.53
CA ALA A 36 -2.17 9.70 10.40
C ALA A 36 -3.40 9.76 9.48
N VAL A 37 -4.21 10.83 9.57
CA VAL A 37 -5.46 10.96 8.79
C VAL A 37 -5.25 11.84 7.55
N GLY A 38 -4.30 12.77 7.60
CA GLY A 38 -4.19 13.82 6.60
C GLY A 38 -5.15 14.99 6.87
N ASN A 39 -4.80 16.17 6.35
CA ASN A 39 -5.64 17.38 6.43
C ASN A 39 -5.98 17.93 5.03
N LYS A 40 -5.65 17.19 3.97
CA LYS A 40 -5.88 17.59 2.58
C LYS A 40 -7.00 16.75 1.99
N LYS A 41 -7.86 17.40 1.19
CA LYS A 41 -8.78 16.72 0.29
C LYS A 41 -7.95 16.06 -0.81
N PHE A 42 -7.64 14.78 -0.65
CA PHE A 42 -7.00 14.00 -1.70
C PHE A 42 -7.98 13.82 -2.85
N SER A 43 -7.49 13.95 -4.09
CA SER A 43 -8.29 13.57 -5.26
C SER A 43 -8.61 12.07 -5.19
N THR A 44 -9.79 11.67 -5.63
CA THR A 44 -10.21 10.27 -5.71
C THR A 44 -9.17 9.43 -6.48
N ALA A 45 -8.57 9.98 -7.54
CA ALA A 45 -7.53 9.31 -8.31
C ALA A 45 -6.27 9.03 -7.47
N THR A 46 -5.83 10.00 -6.66
CA THR A 46 -4.69 9.82 -5.76
C THR A 46 -4.98 8.75 -4.71
N LEU A 47 -6.21 8.76 -4.16
CA LEU A 47 -6.61 7.79 -3.15
C LEU A 47 -6.63 6.37 -3.72
N ILE A 48 -7.22 6.18 -4.91
CA ILE A 48 -7.22 4.90 -5.63
C ILE A 48 -5.79 4.43 -5.88
N ALA A 49 -4.92 5.31 -6.37
CA ALA A 49 -3.52 4.97 -6.62
C ALA A 49 -2.79 4.52 -5.35
N THR A 50 -3.00 5.18 -4.22
CA THR A 50 -2.39 4.79 -2.94
C THR A 50 -2.94 3.47 -2.38
N VAL A 51 -4.24 3.21 -2.55
CA VAL A 51 -4.86 1.94 -2.14
C VAL A 51 -4.29 0.79 -2.98
N LEU A 52 -4.20 0.97 -4.30
CA LEU A 52 -3.60 -0.01 -5.21
C LEU A 52 -2.12 -0.24 -4.91
N ALA A 53 -1.34 0.83 -4.69
CA ALA A 53 0.07 0.71 -4.32
C ALA A 53 0.26 -0.05 -2.98
N THR A 54 -0.71 0.03 -2.07
CA THR A 54 -0.69 -0.70 -0.80
C THR A 54 -1.08 -2.16 -0.97
N SER A 55 -2.08 -2.45 -1.82
CA SER A 55 -2.52 -3.83 -2.06
C SER A 55 -1.52 -4.63 -2.88
N TYR A 56 -0.84 -4.00 -3.84
CA TYR A 56 0.15 -4.61 -4.72
C TYR A 56 1.58 -4.31 -4.25
N GLY A 57 1.93 -4.86 -3.08
CA GLY A 57 3.28 -4.77 -2.51
C GLY A 57 4.24 -5.85 -3.03
N ALA A 58 5.53 -5.66 -2.79
CA ALA A 58 6.58 -6.59 -3.23
C ALA A 58 6.39 -8.03 -2.74
N GLY A 59 5.90 -8.23 -1.51
CA GLY A 59 5.65 -9.57 -0.97
C GLY A 59 4.57 -10.34 -1.74
N GLY A 60 3.52 -9.65 -2.20
CA GLY A 60 2.50 -10.24 -3.06
C GLY A 60 3.07 -10.63 -4.42
N LEU A 61 3.91 -9.78 -5.01
CA LEU A 61 4.58 -10.06 -6.28
C LEU A 61 5.45 -11.32 -6.20
N ILE A 62 6.33 -11.42 -5.21
CA ILE A 62 7.26 -12.56 -5.06
C ILE A 62 6.47 -13.86 -4.89
N ARG A 63 5.47 -13.86 -4.00
CA ARG A 63 4.60 -15.03 -3.78
C ARG A 63 3.82 -15.41 -5.04
N ASN A 64 3.30 -14.44 -5.78
CA ASN A 64 2.56 -14.74 -7.00
C ASN A 64 3.45 -15.38 -8.05
N VAL A 65 4.69 -14.91 -8.23
CA VAL A 65 5.63 -15.52 -9.18
C VAL A 65 5.97 -16.95 -8.79
N GLU A 66 6.18 -17.22 -7.49
CA GLU A 66 6.43 -18.57 -6.98
C GLU A 66 5.23 -19.49 -7.23
N CYS A 67 4.02 -19.06 -6.85
CA CYS A 67 2.82 -19.86 -7.02
C CYS A 67 2.39 -20.00 -8.49
N ASP A 68 2.64 -19.01 -9.35
CA ASP A 68 2.41 -19.12 -10.79
C ASP A 68 3.34 -20.17 -11.41
N TYR A 69 4.58 -20.29 -10.91
CA TYR A 69 5.51 -21.32 -11.39
C TYR A 69 5.09 -22.72 -10.92
N GLU A 70 4.60 -22.88 -9.70
CA GLU A 70 4.18 -24.18 -9.16
C GLU A 70 2.79 -24.63 -9.63
N PHE A 71 1.81 -23.73 -9.65
CA PHE A 71 0.39 -24.04 -9.89
C PHE A 71 -0.14 -23.53 -11.24
N GLY A 72 0.62 -22.70 -11.95
CA GLY A 72 0.25 -22.18 -13.26
C GLY A 72 -1.07 -21.41 -13.25
N LEU A 73 -1.92 -21.68 -14.25
CA LEU A 73 -3.22 -21.00 -14.45
C LEU A 73 -4.19 -21.16 -13.27
N TYR A 74 -4.02 -22.17 -12.42
CA TYR A 74 -4.86 -22.34 -11.24
C TYR A 74 -4.70 -21.19 -10.24
N TRP A 75 -3.48 -20.67 -10.07
CA TRP A 75 -3.21 -19.54 -9.19
C TRP A 75 -3.87 -18.24 -9.70
N MET A 76 -3.90 -18.05 -11.02
CA MET A 76 -4.58 -16.92 -11.66
C MET A 76 -6.09 -16.89 -11.36
N ILE A 77 -6.75 -18.05 -11.32
CA ILE A 77 -8.18 -18.13 -10.97
C ILE A 77 -8.41 -17.72 -9.51
N ILE A 78 -7.53 -18.15 -8.60
CA ILE A 78 -7.59 -17.78 -7.17
C ILE A 78 -7.37 -16.26 -7.01
N LEU A 79 -6.45 -15.66 -7.77
CA LEU A 79 -6.22 -14.21 -7.75
C LEU A 79 -7.48 -13.42 -8.14
N ILE A 80 -8.22 -13.88 -9.16
CA ILE A 80 -9.49 -13.25 -9.57
C ILE A 80 -10.53 -13.35 -8.45
N PHE A 81 -10.63 -14.50 -7.78
CA PHE A 81 -11.51 -14.66 -6.61
C PHE A 81 -11.12 -13.74 -5.45
N ASN A 82 -9.82 -13.53 -5.22
CA ASN A 82 -9.33 -12.63 -4.17
C ASN A 82 -9.75 -11.16 -4.41
N CYS A 83 -9.73 -10.70 -5.67
CA CYS A 83 -10.28 -9.39 -6.03
C CYS A 83 -11.76 -9.25 -5.65
N PHE A 84 -12.55 -10.31 -5.86
CA PHE A 84 -13.96 -10.32 -5.48
C PHE A 84 -14.15 -10.25 -3.95
N CYS A 85 -13.33 -10.99 -3.19
CA CYS A 85 -13.30 -10.90 -1.72
C CYS A 85 -12.91 -9.50 -1.23
N SER A 86 -11.93 -8.85 -1.84
CA SER A 86 -11.54 -7.48 -1.47
C SER A 86 -12.68 -6.48 -1.71
N TRP A 87 -13.48 -6.68 -2.75
CA TRP A 87 -14.64 -5.83 -3.03
C TRP A 87 -15.74 -6.00 -1.96
N THR A 88 -16.02 -7.23 -1.53
CA THR A 88 -17.01 -7.48 -0.47
C THR A 88 -16.54 -6.95 0.88
N ILE A 89 -15.25 -7.09 1.22
CA ILE A 89 -14.66 -6.53 2.45
C ILE A 89 -14.75 -5.00 2.44
N SER A 90 -14.53 -4.35 1.30
CA SER A 90 -14.63 -2.89 1.17
C SER A 90 -16.05 -2.40 1.54
N ARG A 91 -17.09 -3.15 1.18
CA ARG A 91 -18.49 -2.86 1.54
C ARG A 91 -18.75 -3.08 3.03
N LEU A 92 -18.10 -4.09 3.62
CA LEU A 92 -18.25 -4.42 5.05
C LEU A 92 -17.52 -3.41 5.95
N VAL A 93 -16.33 -2.95 5.56
CA VAL A 93 -15.57 -1.91 6.27
C VAL A 93 -16.38 -0.62 6.42
N LEU A 94 -17.13 -0.21 5.38
CA LEU A 94 -18.02 0.95 5.46
C LEU A 94 -19.12 0.80 6.52
N ARG A 95 -19.50 -0.44 6.86
CA ARG A 95 -20.49 -0.77 7.89
C ARG A 95 -19.89 -0.93 9.29
N MET A 96 -18.56 -0.99 9.41
CA MET A 96 -17.85 -1.20 10.69
C MET A 96 -17.66 0.08 11.52
N GLY A 97 -17.99 1.26 10.98
CA GLY A 97 -17.87 2.54 11.68
C GLY A 97 -18.47 2.57 13.11
N PRO A 98 -19.69 2.05 13.34
CA PRO A 98 -20.30 2.00 14.68
C PRO A 98 -19.61 1.02 15.67
N PHE A 99 -18.82 0.06 15.19
CA PHE A 99 -18.17 -0.94 16.05
C PHE A 99 -16.79 -0.49 16.53
N MET A 100 -16.15 0.48 15.83
CA MET A 100 -14.85 1.00 16.22
C MET A 100 -14.88 1.90 17.46
N SER A 101 -16.02 2.53 17.77
CA SER A 101 -16.18 3.37 18.98
C SER A 101 -16.14 2.57 20.28
N HIS A 102 -16.59 1.31 20.27
CA HIS A 102 -16.64 0.45 21.45
C HIS A 102 -15.30 -0.22 21.78
N LEU A 103 -14.38 -0.36 20.81
CA LEU A 103 -13.06 -0.93 21.06
C LEU A 103 -12.12 0.04 21.80
N SER A 104 -12.41 1.35 21.75
CA SER A 104 -11.63 2.39 22.44
C SER A 104 -11.86 2.43 23.96
N SER A 105 -12.95 1.87 24.48
CA SER A 105 -13.23 1.90 25.93
C SER A 105 -12.58 0.75 26.71
N LEU A 106 -11.93 -0.19 26.02
CA LEU A 106 -11.34 -1.39 26.63
C LEU A 106 -9.80 -1.32 26.77
N SER A 107 -9.23 -0.13 26.53
CA SER A 107 -7.80 0.18 26.71
C SER A 107 -7.68 1.43 27.59
N ILE A 108 -8.00 1.28 28.88
CA ILE A 108 -7.54 2.15 29.97
C ILE A 108 -6.72 1.26 30.90
#